data_AF-A0A925ZWU7-F1
#
_entry.id   AF-A0A925ZWU7-F1
#
_cell.length_a   1.000
_cell.length_b   1.000
_cell.length_c   1.000
_cell.angle_alpha   90.00
_cell.angle_beta   90.00
_cell.angle_gamma   90.00
#
_symmetry.space_group_name_H-M   'P 1'
#
loop_
_entity.id
_entity.type
_entity.pdbx_description
1 polymer ?
#
loop_
_entity_poly.entity_id
_entity_poly.type
_entity_poly.pdbx_seq_one_letter_code
_entity_poly.pdbx_strand_id
1 'polypeptide(L)'
;LSINTYAGLAAIPQQVRATGWTGPYVVAEWGLTGHWESPVTPWKASVEETSSQKAAVYQSRYEASVARDKTQCLGTYVFLWGQKQERTPTWYGIFTEDGKESEVVDVMQYLWSGQWPQNRAPHLAAFLLAGQPATATVYLHPGQRYPAAVTVTDPDRDPLTYRWELLPESTDLKSGGDRETRPAAIPGLLPAAARAQATLQAPAQEGAYRLFVYAYDGHDNVATANIPFYVKRK
;
A
#
# COMPACT_ATOMS: atom_id res chain seq x y z
N LEU A 1 3.51 29.60 -5.96
CA LEU A 1 2.85 28.55 -6.77
C LEU A 1 2.45 27.38 -5.88
N SER A 2 1.27 26.79 -6.09
CA SER A 2 0.84 25.57 -5.39
C SER A 2 0.69 24.46 -6.42
N ILE A 3 1.27 23.29 -6.15
CA ILE A 3 1.33 22.17 -7.11
C ILE A 3 0.75 20.92 -6.46
N ASN A 4 -0.24 20.31 -7.10
CA ASN A 4 -0.68 18.96 -6.77
C ASN A 4 -0.04 18.02 -7.79
N THR A 5 0.61 16.96 -7.32
CA THR A 5 1.29 16.00 -8.19
C THR A 5 1.00 14.57 -7.75
N TYR A 6 0.52 13.78 -8.69
CA TYR A 6 0.34 12.35 -8.53
C TYR A 6 1.46 11.69 -9.34
N ALA A 7 2.30 10.90 -8.67
CA ALA A 7 3.50 10.27 -9.21
C ALA A 7 4.72 11.15 -9.52
N GLY A 8 4.51 12.40 -9.93
CA GLY A 8 5.56 13.24 -10.54
C GLY A 8 6.47 14.00 -9.57
N LEU A 9 6.43 13.71 -8.26
CA LEU A 9 7.06 14.57 -7.25
C LEU A 9 8.56 14.83 -7.51
N ALA A 10 9.32 13.79 -7.86
CA ALA A 10 10.75 13.89 -8.11
C ALA A 10 11.12 14.89 -9.23
N ALA A 11 10.22 15.11 -10.20
CA ALA A 11 10.46 15.99 -11.34
C ALA A 11 10.12 17.46 -11.06
N ILE A 12 9.36 17.75 -9.99
CA ILE A 12 8.82 19.09 -9.72
C ILE A 12 9.90 20.18 -9.69
N PRO A 13 11.05 20.04 -9.01
CA PRO A 13 12.06 21.09 -8.98
C PRO A 13 12.59 21.48 -10.36
N GLN A 14 12.75 20.50 -11.26
CA GLN A 14 13.20 20.76 -12.62
C GLN A 14 12.09 21.40 -13.45
N GLN A 15 10.85 20.91 -13.33
CA GLN A 15 9.71 21.44 -14.06
C GLN A 15 9.44 22.90 -13.69
N VAL A 16 9.46 23.25 -12.40
CA VAL A 16 9.28 24.64 -11.94
C VAL A 16 10.34 25.56 -12.58
N ARG A 17 11.62 25.16 -12.55
CA ARG A 17 12.69 25.94 -13.20
C ARG A 17 12.50 26.07 -14.71
N ALA A 18 12.10 24.99 -15.38
CA ALA A 18 11.88 24.97 -16.83
C ALA A 18 10.73 25.90 -17.27
N THR A 19 9.74 26.16 -16.41
CA THR A 19 8.66 27.13 -16.70
C THR A 19 9.12 28.60 -16.61
N GLY A 20 10.32 28.87 -16.10
CA GLY A 20 10.81 30.22 -15.82
C GLY A 20 10.24 30.85 -14.54
N TRP A 21 9.54 30.06 -13.70
CA TRP A 21 9.04 30.53 -12.41
C TRP A 21 10.19 30.80 -11.43
N THR A 22 10.29 32.04 -10.95
CA THR A 22 11.36 32.49 -10.05
C THR A 22 10.93 32.60 -8.58
N GLY A 23 9.63 32.55 -8.30
CA GLY A 23 9.10 32.64 -6.94
C GLY A 23 9.15 31.33 -6.16
N PRO A 24 8.70 31.33 -4.89
CA PRO A 24 8.56 30.10 -4.12
C PRO A 24 7.38 29.23 -4.58
N TYR A 25 7.42 27.94 -4.24
CA TYR A 25 6.32 27.00 -4.42
C TYR A 25 6.17 26.03 -3.25
N VAL A 26 4.96 25.48 -3.15
CA VAL A 26 4.60 24.40 -2.23
C VAL A 26 4.06 23.24 -3.07
N VAL A 27 4.39 22.00 -2.69
CA VAL A 27 3.67 20.84 -3.22
C VAL A 27 2.50 20.54 -2.29
N ALA A 28 1.32 20.99 -2.67
CA ALA A 28 0.13 20.95 -1.83
C ALA A 28 -0.51 19.56 -1.75
N GLU A 29 -0.21 18.66 -2.69
CA GLU A 29 -0.56 17.24 -2.59
C GLU A 29 0.48 16.39 -3.31
N TRP A 30 0.91 15.31 -2.65
CA TRP A 30 1.69 14.23 -3.25
C TRP A 30 1.51 12.94 -2.44
N GLY A 31 1.72 11.79 -3.06
CA GLY A 31 1.61 10.50 -2.37
C GLY A 31 2.39 9.40 -3.07
N LEU A 32 1.92 8.18 -2.88
CA LEU A 32 2.45 6.95 -3.50
C LEU A 32 2.09 6.77 -4.97
N THR A 33 2.48 5.64 -5.53
CA THR A 33 2.23 5.23 -6.92
C THR A 33 0.72 5.11 -7.19
N GLY A 34 0.23 5.81 -8.20
CA GLY A 34 -1.18 5.74 -8.58
C GLY A 34 -1.55 4.37 -9.11
N HIS A 35 -2.78 3.92 -8.89
CA HIS A 35 -3.24 2.60 -9.41
C HIS A 35 -3.16 2.45 -10.93
N TRP A 36 -3.11 3.56 -11.67
CA TRP A 36 -2.94 3.60 -13.12
C TRP A 36 -1.48 3.41 -13.58
N GLU A 37 -0.51 3.49 -12.66
CA GLU A 37 0.91 3.28 -12.93
C GLU A 37 1.38 1.87 -12.55
N SER A 38 0.59 1.19 -11.72
CA SER A 38 0.87 -0.17 -11.29
C SER A 38 0.69 -1.18 -12.44
N PRO A 39 1.43 -2.31 -12.41
CA PRO A 39 1.09 -3.48 -13.22
C PRO A 39 -0.37 -3.89 -13.00
N VAL A 40 -1.02 -4.33 -14.07
CA VAL A 40 -2.42 -4.77 -14.04
C VAL A 40 -2.53 -6.25 -14.38
N THR A 41 -3.41 -6.97 -13.69
CA THR A 41 -3.73 -8.36 -14.01
C THR A 41 -4.58 -8.43 -15.30
N PRO A 42 -4.73 -9.62 -15.93
CA PRO A 42 -5.63 -9.78 -17.08
C PRO A 42 -7.09 -9.43 -16.81
N TRP A 43 -7.53 -9.50 -15.55
CA TRP A 43 -8.87 -9.06 -15.12
C TRP A 43 -8.90 -7.59 -14.64
N LYS A 44 -7.87 -6.80 -15.00
CA LYS A 44 -7.76 -5.36 -14.79
C LYS A 44 -7.66 -4.91 -13.32
N ALA A 45 -7.27 -5.81 -12.42
CA ALA A 45 -6.94 -5.45 -11.05
C ALA A 45 -5.51 -4.86 -11.00
N SER A 46 -5.34 -3.68 -10.41
CA SER A 46 -4.02 -3.09 -10.22
C SER A 46 -3.27 -3.80 -9.09
N VAL A 47 -1.99 -4.12 -9.31
CA VAL A 47 -1.12 -4.69 -8.29
C VAL A 47 -0.69 -3.59 -7.32
N GLU A 48 -0.94 -3.81 -6.04
CA GLU A 48 -0.63 -2.83 -5.00
C GLU A 48 0.76 -3.12 -4.40
N GLU A 49 1.50 -2.05 -4.13
CA GLU A 49 2.76 -2.11 -3.39
C GLU A 49 2.50 -2.55 -1.93
N THR A 50 3.46 -3.26 -1.33
CA THR A 50 3.45 -3.52 0.12
C THR A 50 3.67 -2.23 0.90
N SER A 51 3.34 -2.19 2.20
CA SER A 51 3.63 -1.02 3.05
C SER A 51 5.10 -0.60 3.00
N SER A 52 6.01 -1.58 2.97
CA SER A 52 7.46 -1.34 2.88
C SER A 52 7.91 -0.82 1.51
N GLN A 53 7.31 -1.31 0.43
CA GLN A 53 7.53 -0.75 -0.90
C GLN A 53 7.02 0.69 -0.99
N LYS A 54 5.83 0.96 -0.44
CA LYS A 54 5.29 2.32 -0.33
C LYS A 54 6.24 3.22 0.44
N ALA A 55 6.73 2.79 1.60
CA ALA A 55 7.67 3.55 2.41
C ALA A 55 8.94 3.94 1.62
N ALA A 56 9.51 2.99 0.86
CA ALA A 56 10.64 3.26 -0.03
C ALA A 56 10.30 4.28 -1.14
N VAL A 57 9.10 4.20 -1.71
CA VAL A 57 8.61 5.17 -2.71
C VAL A 57 8.47 6.57 -2.11
N TYR A 58 7.89 6.70 -0.91
CA TYR A 58 7.77 7.98 -0.21
C TYR A 58 9.15 8.60 0.04
N GLN A 59 10.08 7.80 0.56
CA GLN A 59 11.44 8.24 0.83
C GLN A 59 12.13 8.77 -0.43
N SER A 60 12.17 7.93 -1.47
CA SER A 60 12.81 8.26 -2.75
C SER A 60 12.23 9.54 -3.37
N ARG A 61 10.89 9.66 -3.40
CA ARG A 61 10.21 10.82 -3.95
C ARG A 61 10.54 12.09 -3.17
N TYR A 62 10.50 12.05 -1.85
CA TYR A 62 10.79 13.22 -1.01
C TYR A 62 12.24 13.67 -1.12
N GLU A 63 13.19 12.74 -1.07
CA GLU A 63 14.62 13.00 -1.19
C GLU A 63 14.98 13.59 -2.56
N ALA A 64 14.38 13.09 -3.64
CA ALA A 64 14.61 13.59 -4.99
C ALA A 64 14.02 14.99 -5.26
N SER A 65 13.11 15.48 -4.41
CA SER A 65 12.34 16.70 -4.63
C SER A 65 12.53 17.75 -3.52
N VAL A 66 11.76 17.66 -2.44
CA VAL A 66 11.66 18.61 -1.32
C VAL A 66 12.99 18.73 -0.58
N ALA A 67 13.68 17.61 -0.41
CA ALA A 67 15.00 17.62 0.21
C ALA A 67 16.03 18.31 -0.68
N ARG A 68 15.85 18.29 -2.01
CA ARG A 68 16.80 18.80 -2.99
C ARG A 68 16.64 20.30 -3.27
N ASP A 69 15.41 20.80 -3.37
CA ASP A 69 15.17 22.21 -3.73
C ASP A 69 14.98 23.12 -2.51
N LYS A 70 16.09 23.42 -1.83
CA LYS A 70 16.09 24.33 -0.68
C LYS A 70 15.96 25.82 -1.04
N THR A 71 15.87 26.15 -2.33
CA THR A 71 15.82 27.53 -2.82
C THR A 71 14.41 28.05 -3.09
N GLN A 72 13.55 27.22 -3.68
CA GLN A 72 12.20 27.64 -4.08
C GLN A 72 11.11 26.79 -3.42
N CYS A 73 11.38 25.55 -3.01
CA CYS A 73 10.40 24.70 -2.35
C CYS A 73 10.27 25.08 -0.88
N LEU A 74 9.07 25.51 -0.47
CA LEU A 74 8.77 25.86 0.92
C LEU A 74 8.32 24.66 1.77
N GLY A 75 8.05 23.52 1.15
CA GLY A 75 7.56 22.32 1.82
C GLY A 75 6.44 21.61 1.06
N THR A 76 5.88 20.57 1.68
CA THR A 76 4.88 19.71 1.05
C THR A 76 3.83 19.19 2.03
N TYR A 77 2.71 18.74 1.48
CA TYR A 77 1.62 18.09 2.22
C TYR A 77 1.40 16.68 1.65
N VAL A 78 1.55 15.67 2.52
CA VAL A 78 1.42 14.25 2.16
C VAL A 78 -0.05 13.85 2.06
N PHE A 79 -0.36 13.12 0.99
CA PHE A 79 -1.61 12.44 0.75
C PHE A 79 -1.40 10.91 0.70
N LEU A 80 -2.28 10.06 1.23
CA LEU A 80 -3.41 10.41 2.11
C LEU A 80 -2.98 10.22 3.57
N TRP A 81 -2.84 11.32 4.33
CA TRP A 81 -2.63 11.27 5.78
C TRP A 81 -3.93 10.86 6.49
N GLY A 82 -4.23 9.57 6.47
CA GLY A 82 -5.42 8.97 7.05
C GLY A 82 -5.73 7.64 6.38
N GLN A 83 -7.02 7.30 6.34
CA GLN A 83 -7.52 6.11 5.65
C GLN A 83 -8.75 6.46 4.82
N LYS A 84 -8.81 5.90 3.60
CA LYS A 84 -9.96 5.97 2.72
C LYS A 84 -9.97 4.75 1.81
N GLN A 85 -11.13 4.17 1.57
CA GLN A 85 -11.33 3.20 0.50
C GLN A 85 -11.11 3.89 -0.86
N GLU A 86 -10.07 3.46 -1.57
CA GLU A 86 -9.79 3.90 -2.93
C GLU A 86 -9.05 2.79 -3.67
N ARG A 87 -9.77 2.05 -4.52
CA ARG A 87 -9.42 0.73 -5.09
C ARG A 87 -9.35 -0.37 -4.04
N THR A 88 -8.58 -0.17 -2.98
CA THR A 88 -8.46 -1.07 -1.83
C THR A 88 -8.51 -0.27 -0.52
N PRO A 89 -8.74 -0.91 0.65
CA PRO A 89 -8.71 -0.21 1.93
C PRO A 89 -7.31 0.29 2.31
N THR A 90 -6.26 -0.17 1.62
CA THR A 90 -4.86 0.11 1.93
C THR A 90 -4.15 0.93 0.87
N TRP A 91 -4.76 1.25 -0.29
CA TRP A 91 -4.03 1.79 -1.44
C TRP A 91 -3.27 3.07 -1.09
N TYR A 92 -3.99 4.17 -0.83
CA TYR A 92 -3.43 5.51 -0.59
C TYR A 92 -3.31 5.89 0.89
N GLY A 93 -4.11 5.27 1.76
CA GLY A 93 -4.09 5.55 3.18
C GLY A 93 -2.79 5.05 3.82
N ILE A 94 -2.11 5.92 4.56
CA ILE A 94 -0.90 5.55 5.31
C ILE A 94 -1.23 4.98 6.70
N PHE A 95 -2.50 5.10 7.12
CA PHE A 95 -3.08 4.46 8.29
C PHE A 95 -4.08 3.37 7.85
N THR A 96 -4.24 2.35 8.68
CA THR A 96 -5.31 1.36 8.54
C THR A 96 -6.66 1.88 9.05
N GLU A 97 -7.75 1.16 8.76
CA GLU A 97 -9.11 1.50 9.19
C GLU A 97 -9.24 1.62 10.73
N ASP A 98 -8.45 0.84 11.45
CA ASP A 98 -8.33 0.85 12.91
C ASP A 98 -7.22 1.79 13.43
N GLY A 99 -6.68 2.66 12.56
CA GLY A 99 -5.78 3.74 12.91
C GLY A 99 -4.32 3.34 13.14
N LYS A 100 -3.90 2.13 12.74
CA LYS A 100 -2.51 1.67 12.89
C LYS A 100 -1.60 2.28 11.83
N GLU A 101 -0.40 2.62 12.25
CA GLU A 101 0.62 3.30 11.45
C GLU A 101 1.44 2.31 10.62
N SER A 102 1.76 2.67 9.38
CA SER A 102 2.61 1.84 8.53
C SER A 102 4.03 2.41 8.43
N GLU A 103 4.96 1.65 7.87
CA GLU A 103 6.36 2.08 7.64
C GLU A 103 6.47 3.40 6.84
N VAL A 104 5.40 3.80 6.14
CA VAL A 104 5.31 5.13 5.51
C VAL A 104 5.35 6.25 6.55
N VAL A 105 4.65 6.10 7.68
CA VAL A 105 4.63 7.09 8.77
C VAL A 105 6.02 7.23 9.39
N ASP A 106 6.71 6.10 9.63
CA ASP A 106 8.10 6.10 10.12
C ASP A 106 9.03 6.91 9.22
N VAL A 107 8.95 6.65 7.91
CA VAL A 107 9.75 7.35 6.90
C VAL A 107 9.43 8.84 6.92
N MET A 108 8.16 9.23 6.99
CA MET A 108 7.80 10.65 7.04
C MET A 108 8.30 11.33 8.31
N GLN A 109 8.19 10.67 9.47
CA GLN A 109 8.75 11.18 10.72
C GLN A 109 10.27 11.39 10.60
N TYR A 110 10.99 10.41 10.06
CA TYR A 110 12.44 10.53 9.85
C TYR A 110 12.79 11.69 8.92
N LEU A 111 12.09 11.81 7.78
CA LEU A 111 12.36 12.86 6.80
C LEU A 111 12.04 14.28 7.31
N TRP A 112 11.08 14.41 8.23
CA TRP A 112 10.69 15.70 8.80
C TRP A 112 11.51 16.10 10.02
N SER A 113 11.84 15.14 10.88
CA SER A 113 12.51 15.41 12.17
C SER A 113 14.00 15.09 12.18
N GLY A 114 14.48 14.27 11.24
CA GLY A 114 15.82 13.69 11.23
C GLY A 114 16.00 12.49 12.17
N GLN A 115 14.93 12.04 12.84
CA GLN A 115 14.97 10.93 13.79
C GLN A 115 13.88 9.90 13.46
N TRP A 116 14.25 8.62 13.53
CA TRP A 116 13.28 7.54 13.43
C TRP A 116 12.34 7.54 14.64
N PRO A 117 11.10 7.01 14.50
CA PRO A 117 10.27 6.69 15.65
C PRO A 117 11.00 5.77 16.62
N GLN A 118 10.65 5.87 17.90
CA GLN A 118 11.22 5.00 18.94
C GLN A 118 10.85 3.53 18.74
N ASN A 119 9.64 3.28 18.21
CA ASN A 119 9.17 1.96 17.82
C ASN A 119 8.68 2.07 16.37
N ARG A 120 9.17 1.19 15.50
CA ARG A 120 9.01 1.28 14.06
C ARG A 120 8.10 0.18 13.56
N ALA A 121 7.33 0.50 12.54
CA ALA A 121 6.44 -0.45 11.91
C ALA A 121 7.17 -1.69 11.36
N PRO A 122 6.52 -2.87 11.36
CA PRO A 122 7.12 -4.06 10.80
C PRO A 122 7.39 -3.90 9.30
N HIS A 123 8.48 -4.51 8.85
CA HIS A 123 8.91 -4.50 7.45
C HIS A 123 8.45 -5.78 6.74
N LEU A 124 7.65 -5.64 5.68
CA LEU A 124 7.12 -6.74 4.87
C LEU A 124 7.94 -6.90 3.58
N ALA A 125 8.85 -7.87 3.61
CA ALA A 125 9.79 -8.14 2.53
C ALA A 125 9.16 -8.94 1.37
N ALA A 126 8.23 -9.86 1.67
CA ALA A 126 7.61 -10.70 0.65
C ALA A 126 6.21 -11.16 1.05
N PHE A 127 5.36 -11.35 0.05
CA PHE A 127 4.09 -12.05 0.16
C PHE A 127 3.90 -12.96 -1.06
N LEU A 128 3.62 -14.25 -0.80
CA LEU A 128 3.35 -15.26 -1.81
C LEU A 128 2.00 -15.93 -1.57
N LEU A 129 1.26 -16.19 -2.65
CA LEU A 129 0.06 -17.02 -2.70
C LEU A 129 0.28 -18.13 -3.73
N ALA A 130 0.08 -19.38 -3.33
CA ALA A 130 0.44 -20.55 -4.15
C ALA A 130 1.90 -20.51 -4.66
N GLY A 131 2.82 -19.92 -3.85
CA GLY A 131 4.23 -19.74 -4.20
C GLY A 131 4.50 -18.60 -5.21
N GLN A 132 3.49 -17.81 -5.55
CA GLN A 132 3.57 -16.74 -6.56
C GLN A 132 3.39 -15.35 -5.92
N PRO A 133 4.19 -14.34 -6.31
CA PRO A 133 4.01 -12.96 -5.84
C PRO A 133 2.81 -12.29 -6.51
N ALA A 134 2.40 -11.10 -6.02
CA ALA A 134 1.29 -10.33 -6.59
C ALA A 134 1.48 -9.95 -8.07
N THR A 135 2.73 -9.81 -8.51
CA THR A 135 3.10 -9.50 -9.90
C THR A 135 3.01 -10.71 -10.82
N ALA A 136 2.98 -11.93 -10.27
CA ALA A 136 2.63 -13.12 -11.03
C ALA A 136 1.10 -13.19 -11.15
N THR A 137 0.60 -13.50 -12.34
CA THR A 137 -0.84 -13.66 -12.53
C THR A 137 -1.32 -14.93 -11.84
N VAL A 138 -1.93 -14.81 -10.65
CA VAL A 138 -2.36 -15.95 -9.84
C VAL A 138 -3.75 -16.43 -10.26
N TYR A 139 -3.84 -17.68 -10.74
CA TYR A 139 -5.09 -18.38 -10.99
C TYR A 139 -5.26 -19.54 -10.01
N LEU A 140 -6.41 -19.58 -9.34
CA LEU A 140 -6.77 -20.64 -8.40
C LEU A 140 -7.98 -21.41 -8.90
N HIS A 141 -8.13 -22.65 -8.44
CA HIS A 141 -9.32 -23.46 -8.74
C HIS A 141 -10.35 -23.41 -7.60
N PRO A 142 -11.66 -23.37 -7.94
CA PRO A 142 -12.73 -23.30 -6.95
C PRO A 142 -12.59 -24.35 -5.84
N GLY A 143 -12.70 -23.91 -4.58
CA GLY A 143 -12.70 -24.78 -3.39
C GLY A 143 -11.37 -25.46 -3.05
N GLN A 144 -10.33 -25.32 -3.87
CA GLN A 144 -9.00 -25.87 -3.58
C GLN A 144 -8.27 -25.03 -2.52
N ARG A 145 -7.31 -25.66 -1.84
CA ARG A 145 -6.51 -25.04 -0.79
C ARG A 145 -5.13 -24.68 -1.30
N TYR A 146 -4.70 -23.45 -1.02
CA TYR A 146 -3.40 -22.93 -1.44
C TYR A 146 -2.65 -22.31 -0.27
N PRO A 147 -1.32 -22.48 -0.19
CA PRO A 147 -0.53 -21.83 0.83
C PRO A 147 -0.42 -20.32 0.55
N ALA A 148 -0.53 -19.53 1.60
CA ALA A 148 -0.23 -18.10 1.61
C ALA A 148 0.84 -17.86 2.68
N ALA A 149 1.89 -17.09 2.35
CA ALA A 149 2.99 -16.86 3.26
C ALA A 149 3.57 -15.46 3.11
N VAL A 150 3.84 -14.80 4.22
CA VAL A 150 4.51 -13.50 4.29
C VAL A 150 5.83 -13.60 5.02
N THR A 151 6.80 -12.81 4.57
CA THR A 151 8.08 -12.61 5.26
C THR A 151 8.05 -11.21 5.85
N VAL A 152 7.95 -11.14 7.18
CA VAL A 152 7.89 -9.88 7.93
C VAL A 152 8.96 -9.90 9.02
N THR A 153 9.66 -8.78 9.18
CA THR A 153 10.62 -8.56 10.26
C THR A 153 10.25 -7.30 11.01
N ASP A 154 10.40 -7.31 12.32
CA ASP A 154 10.20 -6.13 13.15
C ASP A 154 11.54 -5.47 13.49
N PRO A 155 11.74 -4.16 13.24
CA PRO A 155 13.00 -3.48 13.57
C PRO A 155 13.35 -3.53 15.06
N ASP A 156 12.35 -3.48 15.93
CA ASP A 156 12.47 -3.47 17.40
C ASP A 156 12.42 -4.87 18.01
N ARG A 157 12.19 -5.88 17.15
CA ARG A 157 12.06 -7.32 17.47
C ARG A 157 10.84 -7.63 18.31
N ASP A 158 9.78 -6.87 18.13
CA ASP A 158 8.50 -7.13 18.77
C ASP A 158 7.84 -8.40 18.24
N PRO A 159 7.09 -9.14 19.08
CA PRO A 159 6.32 -10.30 18.65
C PRO A 159 5.20 -9.90 17.69
N LEU A 160 5.19 -10.48 16.48
CA LEU A 160 4.20 -10.15 15.47
C LEU A 160 2.92 -10.98 15.58
N THR A 161 1.78 -10.32 15.42
CA THR A 161 0.47 -10.95 15.19
C THR A 161 -0.03 -10.66 13.79
N TYR A 162 -0.90 -11.52 13.25
CA TYR A 162 -1.33 -11.43 11.86
C TYR A 162 -2.85 -11.37 11.76
N ARG A 163 -3.35 -10.69 10.74
CA ARG A 163 -4.75 -10.76 10.29
C ARG A 163 -4.76 -11.02 8.80
N TRP A 164 -5.47 -12.05 8.39
CA TRP A 164 -5.73 -12.36 6.99
C TRP A 164 -7.16 -11.98 6.65
N GLU A 165 -7.36 -11.35 5.51
CA GLU A 165 -8.69 -10.93 5.06
C GLU A 165 -8.85 -11.22 3.57
N LEU A 166 -9.98 -11.80 3.19
CA LEU A 166 -10.30 -12.06 1.80
C LEU A 166 -11.45 -11.16 1.36
N LEU A 167 -11.22 -10.36 0.32
CA LEU A 167 -12.23 -9.51 -0.29
C LEU A 167 -12.50 -9.96 -1.74
N PRO A 168 -13.72 -9.81 -2.26
CA PRO A 168 -13.93 -9.67 -3.71
C PRO A 168 -13.10 -8.50 -4.24
N GLU A 169 -12.65 -8.58 -5.48
CA GLU A 169 -12.02 -7.40 -6.13
C GLU A 169 -13.05 -6.27 -6.23
N SER A 170 -12.62 -5.03 -5.97
CA SER A 170 -13.53 -3.88 -5.96
C SER A 170 -14.16 -3.64 -7.33
N THR A 171 -15.49 -3.47 -7.35
CA THR A 171 -16.26 -3.11 -8.55
C THR A 171 -16.82 -1.69 -8.49
N ASP A 172 -16.86 -1.06 -7.31
CA ASP A 172 -17.26 0.33 -7.13
C ASP A 172 -16.03 1.22 -7.31
N LEU A 173 -15.70 1.50 -8.58
CA LEU A 173 -14.49 2.19 -8.99
C LEU A 173 -14.83 3.60 -9.47
N LYS A 174 -14.31 4.62 -8.79
CA LYS A 174 -14.59 6.03 -9.09
C LYS A 174 -13.31 6.81 -9.39
N SER A 175 -13.50 8.08 -9.74
CA SER A 175 -12.45 9.00 -10.15
C SER A 175 -12.60 10.33 -9.40
N GLY A 176 -11.53 11.12 -9.32
CA GLY A 176 -11.59 12.47 -8.75
C GLY A 176 -11.76 12.52 -7.23
N GLY A 177 -11.48 11.43 -6.52
CA GLY A 177 -11.57 11.39 -5.06
C GLY A 177 -12.97 11.06 -4.51
N ASP A 178 -13.93 10.73 -5.37
CA ASP A 178 -15.26 10.26 -4.96
C ASP A 178 -15.17 9.06 -4.01
N ARG A 179 -16.15 8.97 -3.11
CA ARG A 179 -16.24 7.88 -2.15
C ARG A 179 -16.57 6.56 -2.84
N GLU A 180 -15.68 5.58 -2.69
CA GLU A 180 -15.90 4.18 -3.07
C GLU A 180 -16.38 3.36 -1.86
N THR A 181 -17.13 2.30 -2.15
CA THR A 181 -17.63 1.36 -1.14
C THR A 181 -16.63 0.22 -0.96
N ARG A 182 -16.27 -0.07 0.28
CA ARG A 182 -15.40 -1.21 0.62
C ARG A 182 -16.16 -2.53 0.37
N PRO A 183 -15.58 -3.51 -0.34
CA PRO A 183 -16.17 -4.83 -0.47
C PRO A 183 -16.33 -5.51 0.90
N ALA A 184 -17.41 -6.27 1.07
CA ALA A 184 -17.62 -7.08 2.27
C ALA A 184 -16.63 -8.25 2.29
N ALA A 185 -16.03 -8.51 3.45
CA ALA A 185 -15.10 -9.63 3.62
C ALA A 185 -15.81 -10.98 3.53
N ILE A 186 -15.09 -11.98 3.01
CA ILE A 186 -15.57 -13.36 2.89
C ILE A 186 -15.00 -14.17 4.06
N PRO A 187 -15.80 -14.49 5.10
CA PRO A 187 -15.32 -15.25 6.26
C PRO A 187 -15.17 -16.74 5.95
N GLY A 188 -14.45 -17.46 6.81
CA GLY A 188 -14.40 -18.93 6.80
C GLY A 188 -13.51 -19.59 5.75
N LEU A 189 -12.85 -18.81 4.89
CA LEU A 189 -11.93 -19.31 3.86
C LEU A 189 -10.45 -19.21 4.26
N LEU A 190 -10.19 -18.75 5.49
CA LEU A 190 -8.88 -18.58 6.10
C LEU A 190 -8.90 -19.15 7.53
N PRO A 191 -7.75 -19.62 8.06
CA PRO A 191 -7.68 -20.16 9.42
C PRO A 191 -7.90 -19.06 10.48
N ALA A 192 -8.54 -19.44 11.59
CA ALA A 192 -8.78 -18.53 12.72
C ALA A 192 -7.50 -18.12 13.45
N ALA A 193 -6.54 -19.05 13.59
CA ALA A 193 -5.22 -18.77 14.17
C ALA A 193 -4.31 -18.20 13.08
N ALA A 194 -4.24 -16.88 12.99
CA ALA A 194 -3.42 -16.20 12.01
C ALA A 194 -1.94 -16.21 12.41
N ARG A 195 -1.09 -16.65 11.47
CA ARG A 195 0.38 -16.64 11.55
C ARG A 195 0.92 -16.03 10.26
N ALA A 196 2.24 -15.88 10.17
CA ALA A 196 2.92 -15.52 8.92
C ALA A 196 2.61 -16.45 7.74
N GLN A 197 2.18 -17.68 8.03
CA GLN A 197 1.70 -18.65 7.04
C GLN A 197 0.22 -18.96 7.29
N ALA A 198 -0.55 -19.03 6.20
CA ALA A 198 -1.95 -19.40 6.20
C ALA A 198 -2.25 -20.36 5.04
N THR A 199 -3.40 -21.02 5.09
CA THR A 199 -3.95 -21.78 3.98
C THR A 199 -5.25 -21.13 3.54
N LEU A 200 -5.27 -20.58 2.34
CA LEU A 200 -6.47 -20.04 1.71
C LEU A 200 -7.27 -21.19 1.10
N GLN A 201 -8.55 -21.31 1.43
CA GLN A 201 -9.50 -22.04 0.60
C GLN A 201 -10.04 -21.09 -0.47
N ALA A 202 -9.74 -21.34 -1.74
CA ALA A 202 -10.23 -20.51 -2.84
C ALA A 202 -11.77 -20.50 -2.87
N PRO A 203 -12.42 -19.33 -3.07
CA PRO A 203 -13.86 -19.23 -3.22
C PRO A 203 -14.43 -20.24 -4.24
N ALA A 204 -15.64 -20.74 -4.00
CA ALA A 204 -16.32 -21.64 -4.94
C ALA A 204 -16.84 -20.90 -6.19
N GLN A 205 -17.13 -19.61 -6.04
CA GLN A 205 -17.59 -18.76 -7.12
C GLN A 205 -16.40 -18.30 -7.98
N GLU A 206 -16.55 -18.44 -9.30
CA GLU A 206 -15.59 -17.90 -10.26
C GLU A 206 -15.56 -16.37 -10.17
N GLY A 207 -14.37 -15.77 -10.21
CA GLY A 207 -14.23 -14.32 -10.16
C GLY A 207 -12.89 -13.84 -9.65
N ALA A 208 -12.75 -12.52 -9.60
CA ALA A 208 -11.58 -11.83 -9.08
C ALA A 208 -11.72 -11.57 -7.57
N TYR A 209 -10.64 -11.82 -6.84
CA TYR A 209 -10.55 -11.66 -5.39
C TYR A 209 -9.20 -11.09 -5.02
N ARG A 210 -9.08 -10.62 -3.79
CA ARG A 210 -7.84 -10.11 -3.23
C ARG A 210 -7.65 -10.60 -1.81
N LEU A 211 -6.52 -11.25 -1.58
CA LEU A 211 -6.10 -11.70 -0.25
C LEU A 211 -5.22 -10.62 0.38
N PHE A 212 -5.62 -10.11 1.53
CA PHE A 212 -4.89 -9.14 2.34
C PHE A 212 -4.24 -9.81 3.53
N VAL A 213 -3.11 -9.26 3.95
CA VAL A 213 -2.45 -9.56 5.21
C VAL A 213 -2.05 -8.26 5.91
N TYR A 214 -2.27 -8.25 7.23
CA TYR A 214 -1.84 -7.21 8.15
C TYR A 214 -0.98 -7.88 9.21
N ALA A 215 0.24 -7.38 9.43
CA ALA A 215 1.15 -7.87 10.47
C ALA A 215 1.36 -6.75 11.50
N TYR A 216 0.96 -6.97 12.74
CA TYR A 216 0.98 -5.98 13.82
C TYR A 216 2.06 -6.32 14.83
N ASP A 217 2.74 -5.31 15.35
CA ASP A 217 3.77 -5.40 16.40
C ASP A 217 3.22 -5.33 17.83
N GLY A 218 1.99 -4.85 18.00
CA GLY A 218 1.40 -4.59 19.32
C GLY A 218 1.68 -3.20 19.90
N HIS A 219 2.34 -2.32 19.12
CA HIS A 219 2.69 -0.94 19.47
C HIS A 219 2.06 0.07 18.51
N ASP A 220 0.84 -0.24 18.06
CA ASP A 220 0.06 0.56 17.12
C ASP A 220 0.60 0.65 15.69
N ASN A 221 1.58 -0.18 15.31
CA ASN A 221 2.05 -0.27 13.93
C ASN A 221 1.59 -1.52 13.19
N VAL A 222 1.67 -1.45 11.86
CA VAL A 222 1.24 -2.49 10.95
C VAL A 222 2.03 -2.50 9.64
N ALA A 223 2.37 -3.71 9.18
CA ALA A 223 2.76 -3.96 7.80
C ALA A 223 1.59 -4.52 6.99
N THR A 224 1.39 -4.03 5.77
CA THR A 224 0.28 -4.44 4.92
C THR A 224 0.75 -4.93 3.56
N ALA A 225 0.15 -6.01 3.06
CA ALA A 225 0.29 -6.43 1.67
C ALA A 225 -0.99 -7.11 1.19
N ASN A 226 -1.13 -7.20 -0.12
CA ASN A 226 -2.21 -7.98 -0.71
C ASN A 226 -1.80 -8.61 -2.06
N ILE A 227 -2.52 -9.66 -2.46
CA ILE A 227 -2.36 -10.32 -3.77
C ILE A 227 -3.72 -10.41 -4.44
N PRO A 228 -3.93 -9.79 -5.63
CA PRO A 228 -5.08 -10.11 -6.46
C PRO A 228 -4.91 -11.48 -7.09
N PHE A 229 -5.98 -12.26 -7.14
CA PHE A 229 -6.02 -13.55 -7.82
C PHE A 229 -7.38 -13.77 -8.48
N TYR A 230 -7.44 -14.71 -9.42
CA TYR A 230 -8.68 -15.08 -10.08
C TYR A 230 -8.99 -16.56 -9.83
N VAL A 231 -10.18 -16.84 -9.31
CA VAL A 231 -10.71 -18.19 -9.27
C VAL A 231 -11.27 -18.51 -10.64
N LYS A 232 -10.76 -19.52 -11.32
CA LYS A 232 -11.20 -19.95 -12.66
C LYS A 232 -11.66 -21.40 -12.66
N ARG A 233 -12.86 -21.67 -13.19
CA ARG A 233 -13.29 -23.05 -13.47
C ARG A 233 -12.41 -23.64 -14.58
N LYS A 234 -12.19 -24.95 -14.51
CA LYS A 234 -11.49 -25.67 -15.57
C LYS A 234 -12.27 -25.61 -16.88
#